data_AF-A0A3P7DDA6-F1
#
_entry.id   AF-A0A3P7DDA6-F1
#
_cell.length_a   1.000
_cell.length_b   1.000
_cell.length_c   1.000
_cell.angle_alpha   90.00
_cell.angle_beta   90.00
_cell.angle_gamma   90.00
#
_symmetry.space_group_name_H-M   'P 1'
#
loop_
_entity.id
_entity.type
_entity.pdbx_description
1 polymer ?
#
loop_
_entity_poly.entity_id
_entity_poly.type
_entity_poly.pdbx_seq_one_letter_code
_entity_poly.pdbx_strand_id
1 'polypeptide(L)'
;MAQELGDKMPFCPMVGSEVYSSEVKKTEVLMENFRRSIGLRVREKKEVYEGEVTELTPVESENETGGYGKRISHVLIGLKTVKGSKQLKLDPSIYDTLLKQKVEVGDVIYIEANSGAVKRLGRCDVYATEFDLEADEFVPLPKGDVRKSKEVVQDVTLHDLDIANARPHGTAGNVTSLVGQLLKPKKTEITERLRQEVNSVVNDYIEQGIAELMPGVLFIDEVHMLDIECFTYLHRALESTISPIVIFATNRGQCKVRSTEMVSPHGIPSDLLDRILIIVTKPYKIDEILAIVKIRAEAEGVKLDEDALAYLSNLGADTSLRYVVQLLTPAKLLAQVNSRDNVTKEDVRQCAELFIDAKASAQLALSSISGDTTHTSSNAQLDSVATIHPLNCQTARDGDPPMETDGT
;
A
#
# COMPACT_ATOMS: atom_id res chain seq x y z
N MET A 1 -13.83 4.81 7.23
CA MET A 1 -13.68 3.46 7.82
C MET A 1 -12.22 3.05 7.88
N ALA A 2 -11.54 2.80 6.75
CA ALA A 2 -10.12 2.43 6.75
C ALA A 2 -9.24 3.42 7.56
N GLN A 3 -9.39 4.73 7.30
CA GLN A 3 -8.67 5.77 8.06
C GLN A 3 -9.04 5.82 9.55
N GLU A 4 -10.27 5.43 9.92
CA GLU A 4 -10.76 5.50 11.31
C GLU A 4 -10.23 4.33 12.16
N LEU A 5 -10.02 3.16 11.54
CA LEU A 5 -9.43 2.00 12.19
C LEU A 5 -7.94 2.20 12.51
N GLY A 6 -7.27 3.06 11.74
CA GLY A 6 -5.84 3.32 11.83
C GLY A 6 -4.97 2.13 11.40
N ASP A 7 -3.67 2.26 11.58
CA ASP A 7 -2.67 1.31 11.03
C ASP A 7 -2.57 -0.01 11.83
N LYS A 8 -3.27 -0.10 12.97
CA LYS A 8 -3.18 -1.23 13.91
C LYS A 8 -4.07 -2.41 13.55
N MET A 9 -5.05 -2.20 12.67
CA MET A 9 -5.97 -3.25 12.22
C MET A 9 -5.85 -3.43 10.71
N PRO A 10 -5.73 -4.67 10.20
CA PRO A 10 -5.62 -4.89 8.77
C PRO A 10 -6.92 -4.52 8.07
N PHE A 11 -6.81 -3.72 7.00
CA PHE A 11 -7.91 -3.37 6.11
C PHE A 11 -7.53 -3.79 4.68
N CYS A 12 -8.25 -4.77 4.13
CA CYS A 12 -7.97 -5.34 2.82
C CYS A 12 -9.08 -4.96 1.83
N PRO A 13 -8.88 -3.96 0.96
CA PRO A 13 -9.79 -3.68 -0.15
C PRO A 13 -9.50 -4.62 -1.32
N MET A 14 -10.54 -5.19 -1.91
CA MET A 14 -10.49 -5.95 -3.16
C MET A 14 -11.71 -5.64 -4.03
N VAL A 15 -11.57 -5.72 -5.35
CA VAL A 15 -12.71 -5.67 -6.28
C VAL A 15 -13.15 -7.09 -6.63
N GLY A 16 -14.46 -7.33 -6.75
CA GLY A 16 -15.02 -8.65 -7.06
C GLY A 16 -14.51 -9.27 -8.37
N SER A 17 -14.02 -8.45 -9.31
CA SER A 17 -13.40 -8.93 -10.56
C SER A 17 -11.97 -9.46 -10.38
N GLU A 18 -11.27 -9.13 -9.29
CA GLU A 18 -9.88 -9.54 -9.03
C GLU A 18 -9.74 -11.04 -8.74
N VAL A 19 -10.83 -11.72 -8.37
CA VAL A 19 -10.81 -13.18 -8.11
C VAL A 19 -10.50 -13.99 -9.36
N TYR A 20 -10.74 -13.43 -10.54
CA TYR A 20 -10.53 -14.11 -11.82
C TYR A 20 -9.06 -14.01 -12.23
N SER A 21 -8.26 -15.00 -11.84
CA SER A 21 -6.85 -15.12 -12.22
C SER A 21 -6.62 -16.28 -13.20
N SER A 22 -5.61 -16.14 -14.05
CA SER A 22 -5.07 -17.23 -14.89
C SER A 22 -4.04 -18.09 -14.16
N GLU A 23 -3.49 -17.62 -13.03
CA GLU A 23 -2.41 -18.29 -12.30
C GLU A 23 -2.91 -19.16 -11.15
N VAL A 24 -3.98 -18.74 -10.47
CA VAL A 24 -4.53 -19.38 -9.28
C VAL A 24 -6.06 -19.48 -9.35
N LYS A 25 -6.64 -20.45 -8.66
CA LYS A 25 -8.11 -20.58 -8.55
C LYS A 25 -8.75 -19.36 -7.88
N LYS A 26 -9.99 -19.06 -8.25
CA LYS A 26 -10.77 -17.95 -7.68
C LYS A 26 -10.91 -18.04 -6.15
N THR A 27 -11.15 -19.26 -5.66
CA THR A 27 -11.27 -19.54 -4.21
C THR A 27 -9.96 -19.30 -3.46
N GLU A 28 -8.81 -19.48 -4.12
CA GLU A 28 -7.52 -19.20 -3.53
C GLU A 28 -7.29 -17.70 -3.36
N VAL A 29 -7.64 -16.90 -4.37
CA VAL A 29 -7.59 -15.43 -4.27
C VAL A 29 -8.47 -14.92 -3.13
N LEU A 30 -9.67 -15.49 -2.98
CA LEU A 30 -10.53 -15.17 -1.83
C LEU A 30 -9.86 -15.56 -0.51
N MET A 31 -9.32 -16.78 -0.40
CA MET A 31 -8.65 -17.20 0.83
C MET A 31 -7.46 -16.31 1.20
N GLU A 32 -6.62 -15.93 0.24
CA GLU A 32 -5.50 -15.02 0.46
C GLU A 32 -5.98 -13.69 1.05
N ASN A 33 -7.05 -13.10 0.51
CA ASN A 33 -7.61 -11.85 1.03
C ASN A 33 -8.24 -12.01 2.42
N PHE A 34 -8.88 -13.15 2.72
CA PHE A 34 -9.31 -13.47 4.09
C PHE A 34 -8.13 -13.52 5.06
N ARG A 35 -7.06 -14.21 4.67
CA ARG A 35 -5.83 -14.36 5.48
C ARG A 35 -5.09 -13.03 5.68
N ARG A 36 -5.09 -12.13 4.69
CA ARG A 36 -4.54 -10.76 4.80
C ARG A 36 -5.36 -9.88 5.73
N SER A 37 -6.65 -10.13 5.82
CA SER A 37 -7.58 -9.38 6.68
C SER A 37 -7.56 -9.85 8.14
N ILE A 38 -6.75 -10.84 8.48
CA ILE A 38 -6.59 -11.34 9.84
C ILE A 38 -5.16 -11.06 10.30
N GLY A 39 -5.03 -10.19 11.30
CA GLY A 39 -3.77 -9.82 11.90
C GLY A 39 -3.44 -10.67 13.12
N LEU A 40 -2.15 -10.85 13.38
CA LEU A 40 -1.60 -11.42 14.59
C LEU A 40 -0.61 -10.41 15.17
N ARG A 41 -0.91 -9.92 16.37
CA ARG A 41 -0.04 -9.02 17.12
C ARG A 41 0.81 -9.84 18.07
N VAL A 42 2.09 -9.97 17.77
CA VAL A 42 3.06 -10.68 18.61
C VAL A 42 3.76 -9.66 19.52
N ARG A 43 3.80 -9.94 20.82
CA ARG A 43 4.51 -9.10 21.79
C ARG A 43 5.68 -9.88 22.37
N GLU A 44 6.89 -9.46 22.02
CA GLU A 44 8.12 -10.10 22.47
C GLU A 44 8.90 -9.14 23.37
N LYS A 45 9.37 -9.62 24.52
CA LYS A 45 10.32 -8.87 25.35
C LYS A 45 11.74 -9.27 24.97
N LYS A 46 12.47 -8.33 24.39
CA LYS A 46 13.87 -8.53 23.99
C LYS A 46 14.81 -7.80 24.95
N GLU A 47 15.80 -8.51 25.44
CA GLU A 47 16.93 -7.90 26.14
C GLU A 47 17.88 -7.29 25.10
N VAL A 48 18.12 -5.99 25.21
CA VAL A 48 18.97 -5.24 24.26
C VAL A 48 20.04 -4.45 24.98
N TYR A 49 21.19 -4.32 24.33
CA TYR A 49 22.21 -3.32 24.65
C TYR A 49 22.09 -2.19 23.65
N GLU A 50 21.86 -0.96 24.11
CA GLU A 50 21.68 0.21 23.26
C GLU A 50 22.56 1.35 23.77
N GLY A 51 23.26 2.02 22.85
CA GLY A 51 24.12 3.15 23.19
C GLY A 51 24.93 3.66 22.02
N GLU A 52 25.53 4.83 22.22
CA GLU A 52 26.60 5.37 21.38
C GLU A 52 27.86 4.52 21.56
N VAL A 53 28.49 4.11 20.45
CA VAL A 53 29.76 3.38 20.44
C VAL A 53 30.88 4.34 20.80
N THR A 54 31.52 4.12 21.95
CA THR A 54 32.70 4.90 22.40
C THR A 54 34.02 4.21 22.10
N GLU A 55 34.00 2.89 21.96
CA GLU A 55 35.18 2.05 21.75
C GLU A 55 34.75 0.82 20.93
N LEU A 56 35.53 0.49 19.91
CA LEU A 56 35.37 -0.72 19.10
C LEU A 56 36.76 -1.30 18.87
N THR A 57 37.13 -2.33 19.62
CA THR A 57 38.48 -2.93 19.56
C THR A 57 38.41 -4.45 19.43
N PRO A 58 38.73 -5.01 18.25
CA PRO A 58 38.89 -6.45 18.11
C PRO A 58 40.19 -6.90 18.78
N VAL A 59 40.13 -7.90 19.66
CA VAL A 59 41.29 -8.46 20.36
C VAL A 59 41.75 -9.71 19.64
N GLU A 60 42.92 -9.65 19.04
CA GLU A 60 43.53 -10.75 18.30
C GLU A 60 44.29 -11.70 19.24
N SER A 61 44.20 -13.00 18.97
CA SER A 61 45.03 -14.03 19.59
C SER A 61 45.83 -14.80 18.53
N GLU A 62 46.95 -15.38 18.93
CA GLU A 62 47.71 -16.29 18.08
C GLU A 62 46.88 -17.55 17.79
N ASN A 63 46.89 -18.00 16.53
CA ASN A 63 46.22 -19.23 16.14
C ASN A 63 47.02 -20.44 16.64
N GLU A 64 46.43 -21.23 17.55
CA GLU A 64 47.02 -22.48 18.04
C GLU A 64 47.24 -23.53 16.92
N THR A 65 46.60 -23.36 15.76
CA THR A 65 46.60 -24.32 14.64
C THR A 65 47.66 -24.04 13.55
N GLY A 66 48.76 -23.35 13.88
CA GLY A 66 49.97 -23.29 13.03
C GLY A 66 49.81 -22.66 11.64
N GLY A 67 48.66 -22.06 11.32
CA GLY A 67 48.40 -21.35 10.08
C GLY A 67 48.68 -19.86 10.23
N TYR A 68 49.33 -19.25 9.23
CA TYR A 68 49.53 -17.81 9.15
C TYR A 68 48.19 -17.09 9.14
N GLY A 69 47.82 -16.49 10.27
CA GLY A 69 46.63 -15.67 10.40
C GLY A 69 46.40 -15.25 11.84
N LYS A 70 46.04 -13.99 12.05
CA LYS A 70 45.52 -13.50 13.33
C LYS A 70 44.05 -13.89 13.43
N ARG A 71 43.64 -14.47 14.56
CA ARG A 71 42.22 -14.77 14.82
C ARG A 71 41.69 -13.81 15.86
N ILE A 72 40.52 -13.24 15.60
CA ILE A 72 39.83 -12.41 16.58
C ILE A 72 39.30 -13.35 17.67
N SER A 73 39.76 -13.12 18.90
CA SER A 73 39.38 -13.91 20.08
C SER A 73 38.10 -13.39 20.72
N HIS A 74 37.90 -12.07 20.71
CA HIS A 74 36.69 -11.38 21.15
C HIS A 74 36.72 -9.92 20.65
N VAL A 75 35.59 -9.24 20.70
CA VAL A 75 35.47 -7.81 20.41
C VAL A 75 35.12 -7.07 21.69
N LEU A 76 35.88 -6.03 22.03
CA LEU A 76 35.55 -5.09 23.10
C LEU A 76 34.76 -3.93 22.51
N ILE A 77 33.56 -3.69 23.02
CA ILE A 77 32.69 -2.57 22.62
C ILE A 77 32.34 -1.74 23.84
N GLY A 78 32.68 -0.46 23.82
CA GLY A 78 32.19 0.53 24.78
C GLY A 78 30.88 1.13 24.29
N LEU A 79 29.82 1.05 25.10
CA LEU A 79 28.53 1.69 24.83
C LEU A 79 28.22 2.75 25.88
N LYS A 80 27.74 3.90 25.43
CA LYS A 80 27.39 5.05 26.27
C LYS A 80 25.94 5.48 26.07
N THR A 81 25.31 5.83 27.18
CA THR A 81 23.96 6.40 27.25
C THR A 81 24.00 7.66 28.11
N VAL A 82 22.89 8.38 28.19
CA VAL A 82 22.76 9.55 29.08
C VAL A 82 23.00 9.16 30.55
N LYS A 83 22.61 7.96 30.96
CA LYS A 83 22.68 7.52 32.36
C LYS A 83 24.05 6.96 32.75
N GLY A 84 24.77 6.36 31.80
CA GLY A 84 26.08 5.78 32.06
C GLY A 84 26.68 5.07 30.86
N SER A 85 27.90 4.56 31.03
CA SER A 85 28.63 3.79 30.04
C SER A 85 28.87 2.35 30.51
N LYS A 86 29.07 1.44 29.56
CA LYS A 86 29.38 0.04 29.83
C LYS A 86 30.27 -0.52 28.73
N GLN A 87 31.37 -1.16 29.12
CA GLN A 87 32.19 -1.96 28.21
C GLN A 87 31.65 -3.40 28.17
N LEU A 88 31.52 -3.94 26.97
CA LEU A 88 31.04 -5.28 26.67
C LEU A 88 32.15 -6.07 25.98
N LYS A 89 32.34 -7.31 26.43
CA LYS A 89 33.18 -8.30 25.75
C LYS A 89 32.27 -9.24 24.97
N LEU A 90 32.30 -9.15 23.65
CA LEU A 90 31.42 -9.87 22.74
C LEU A 90 32.17 -10.96 21.97
N ASP A 91 31.42 -11.96 21.53
CA ASP A 91 31.94 -13.09 20.75
C ASP A 91 32.46 -12.62 19.37
N PRO A 92 33.53 -13.22 18.81
CA PRO A 92 34.07 -12.86 17.50
C PRO A 92 33.04 -12.86 16.36
N SER A 93 31.99 -13.69 16.43
CA SER A 93 30.95 -13.76 15.38
C SER A 93 30.21 -12.44 15.16
N ILE A 94 30.16 -11.55 16.16
CA ILE A 94 29.52 -10.24 16.01
C ILE A 94 30.32 -9.29 15.13
N TYR A 95 31.64 -9.51 15.00
CA TYR A 95 32.55 -8.66 14.26
C TYR A 95 32.14 -8.53 12.78
N ASP A 96 31.76 -9.64 12.16
CA ASP A 96 31.30 -9.66 10.77
C ASP A 96 30.02 -8.83 10.58
N THR A 97 29.12 -8.86 11.56
CA THR A 97 27.87 -8.08 11.54
C THR A 97 28.16 -6.59 11.70
N LEU A 98 29.09 -6.22 12.58
CA LEU A 98 29.53 -4.83 12.77
C LEU A 98 30.18 -4.26 11.51
N LEU A 99 31.04 -5.05 10.85
CA LEU A 99 31.64 -4.67 9.57
C LEU A 99 30.59 -4.51 8.46
N LYS A 100 29.65 -5.45 8.35
CA LYS A 100 28.55 -5.36 7.36
C LYS A 100 27.67 -4.14 7.57
N GLN A 101 27.43 -3.76 8.83
CA GLN A 101 26.65 -2.58 9.21
C GLN A 101 27.47 -1.28 9.18
N LYS A 102 28.78 -1.34 8.88
CA LYS A 102 29.72 -0.21 8.89
C LYS A 102 29.63 0.61 10.18
N VAL A 103 29.66 -0.08 11.32
CA VAL A 103 29.57 0.59 12.64
C VAL A 103 30.88 1.27 12.98
N GLU A 104 30.81 2.56 13.32
CA GLU A 104 31.94 3.38 13.72
C GLU A 104 31.78 3.96 15.12
N VAL A 105 32.89 4.45 15.70
CA VAL A 105 32.86 5.18 16.97
C VAL A 105 32.08 6.48 16.77
N GLY A 106 31.08 6.71 17.61
CA GLY A 106 30.10 7.79 17.50
C GLY A 106 28.74 7.38 16.96
N ASP A 107 28.58 6.14 16.46
CA ASP A 107 27.28 5.63 16.03
C ASP A 107 26.43 5.15 17.21
N VAL A 108 25.12 5.35 17.13
CA VAL A 108 24.15 4.73 18.03
C VAL A 108 23.74 3.38 17.46
N ILE A 109 24.00 2.32 18.23
CA ILE A 109 23.64 0.96 17.85
C ILE A 109 22.74 0.32 18.90
N TYR A 110 21.98 -0.69 18.48
CA TYR A 110 21.42 -1.66 19.41
C TYR A 110 21.85 -3.08 19.04
N ILE A 111 22.11 -3.87 20.08
CA ILE A 111 22.54 -5.27 20.00
C ILE A 111 21.51 -6.10 20.75
N GLU A 112 20.91 -7.07 20.06
CA GLU A 112 20.06 -8.05 20.71
C GLU A 112 20.90 -9.06 21.51
N ALA A 113 20.61 -9.21 22.81
CA ALA A 113 21.43 -10.03 23.70
C ALA A 113 21.39 -11.53 23.35
N ASN A 114 20.29 -12.02 22.78
CA ASN A 114 20.08 -13.44 22.48
C ASN A 114 20.63 -13.83 21.11
N SER A 115 20.44 -13.00 20.09
CA SER A 115 20.80 -13.32 18.70
C SER A 115 22.18 -12.80 18.30
N GLY A 116 22.71 -11.81 19.04
CA GLY A 116 23.91 -11.08 18.63
C GLY A 116 23.70 -10.20 17.39
N ALA A 117 22.45 -10.02 16.94
CA ALA A 117 22.13 -9.15 15.81
C ALA A 117 22.40 -7.69 16.20
N VAL A 118 23.17 -7.01 15.35
CA VAL A 118 23.49 -5.58 15.51
C VAL A 118 22.80 -4.79 14.42
N LYS A 119 22.23 -3.65 14.80
CA LYS A 119 21.68 -2.68 13.84
C LYS A 119 22.11 -1.27 14.22
N ARG A 120 22.65 -0.56 13.23
CA ARG A 120 22.98 0.87 13.29
C ARG A 120 21.68 1.67 13.25
N LEU A 121 21.45 2.51 14.26
CA LEU A 121 20.30 3.42 14.29
C LEU A 121 20.61 4.75 13.60
N GLY A 122 21.86 5.21 13.70
CA GLY A 122 22.32 6.45 13.10
C GLY A 122 23.55 7.01 13.81
N ARG A 123 24.00 8.20 13.42
CA ARG A 123 25.12 8.91 14.05
C ARG A 123 24.64 9.65 15.30
N CYS A 124 25.41 9.68 16.38
CA CYS A 124 24.99 10.41 17.59
C CYS A 124 25.01 11.94 17.35
N ASP A 125 23.96 12.65 17.78
CA ASP A 125 23.81 14.11 17.63
C ASP A 125 25.01 14.93 18.12
N VAL A 126 25.80 14.39 19.06
CA VAL A 126 27.02 15.05 19.59
C VAL A 126 28.06 15.28 18.49
N TYR A 127 28.06 14.45 17.45
CA TYR A 127 28.98 14.51 16.31
C TYR A 127 28.42 15.30 15.12
N ALA A 128 27.21 15.87 15.23
CA ALA A 128 26.55 16.58 14.14
C ALA A 128 27.32 17.80 13.62
N THR A 129 28.18 18.39 14.44
CA THR A 129 28.98 19.56 14.07
C THR A 129 30.37 19.22 13.52
N GLU A 130 30.79 17.95 13.53
CA GLU A 130 32.15 17.58 13.13
C GLU A 130 32.32 17.50 11.60
N PHE A 131 31.25 17.17 10.86
CA PHE A 131 31.29 16.97 9.41
C PHE A 131 30.08 17.63 8.72
N ASP A 132 30.32 18.67 7.93
CA ASP A 132 29.28 19.51 7.28
C ASP A 132 28.72 18.89 5.97
N LEU A 133 29.26 17.75 5.53
CA LEU A 133 28.98 17.16 4.21
C LEU A 133 28.38 15.75 4.26
N GLU A 134 28.13 15.19 5.43
CA GLU A 134 27.59 13.83 5.57
C GLU A 134 26.07 13.82 5.74
N ALA A 135 25.38 13.04 4.89
CA ALA A 135 23.94 12.84 4.93
C ALA A 135 23.54 11.68 5.87
N ASP A 136 24.22 11.54 7.02
CA ASP A 136 23.88 10.52 8.01
C ASP A 136 22.63 10.93 8.80
N GLU A 137 21.81 9.95 9.20
CA GLU A 137 20.68 10.17 10.10
C GLU A 137 21.21 10.39 11.52
N PHE A 138 21.01 11.59 12.06
CA PHE A 138 21.41 11.93 13.42
C PHE A 138 20.36 11.49 14.43
N VAL A 139 20.80 10.74 15.44
CA VAL A 139 19.96 10.15 16.48
C VAL A 139 20.45 10.63 17.85
N PRO A 140 19.54 11.04 18.75
CA PRO A 140 19.92 11.49 20.08
C PRO A 140 20.50 10.36 20.92
N LEU A 141 21.38 10.73 21.85
CA LEU A 141 21.96 9.80 22.81
C LEU A 141 20.85 9.04 23.58
N PRO A 142 20.85 7.70 23.60
CA PRO A 142 19.80 6.94 24.25
C PRO A 142 19.66 7.27 25.74
N LYS A 143 18.40 7.39 26.17
CA LYS A 143 18.05 7.57 27.59
C LYS A 143 17.94 6.21 28.29
N GLY A 144 18.21 6.20 29.60
CA GLY A 144 18.14 5.00 30.43
C GLY A 144 19.46 4.22 30.47
N ASP A 145 19.40 2.98 30.94
CA ASP A 145 20.57 2.10 31.05
C ASP A 145 20.99 1.54 29.69
N VAL A 146 22.30 1.26 29.53
CA VAL A 146 22.84 0.61 28.33
C VAL A 146 22.17 -0.75 28.09
N ARG A 147 21.97 -1.55 29.14
CA ARG A 147 21.21 -2.80 29.06
C ARG A 147 19.77 -2.51 29.47
N LYS A 148 18.82 -2.80 28.59
CA LYS A 148 17.39 -2.61 28.87
C LYS A 148 16.56 -3.71 28.24
N SER A 149 15.41 -3.97 28.85
CA SER A 149 14.36 -4.82 28.28
C SER A 149 13.47 -3.96 27.41
N LYS A 150 13.36 -4.28 26.12
CA LYS A 150 12.53 -3.57 25.14
C LYS A 150 11.40 -4.49 24.70
N GLU A 151 10.16 -4.05 24.87
CA GLU A 151 8.99 -4.73 24.32
C GLU A 151 8.89 -4.37 22.84
N VAL A 152 8.99 -5.39 21.98
CA VAL A 152 8.83 -5.26 20.52
C VAL A 152 7.47 -5.83 20.17
N VAL A 153 6.61 -4.97 19.64
CA VAL A 153 5.31 -5.38 19.10
C VAL A 153 5.45 -5.50 17.60
N GLN A 154 5.11 -6.67 17.07
CA GLN A 154 5.12 -6.94 15.64
C GLN A 154 3.73 -7.36 15.19
N ASP A 155 3.17 -6.61 14.25
CA ASP A 155 1.89 -6.93 13.62
C ASP A 155 2.18 -7.65 12.30
N VAL A 156 1.67 -8.88 12.16
CA VAL A 156 1.88 -9.77 11.00
C VAL A 156 0.53 -10.33 10.57
N THR A 157 0.25 -10.47 9.27
CA THR A 157 -1.00 -11.12 8.84
C THR A 157 -0.83 -12.64 8.76
N LEU A 158 -1.94 -13.40 8.83
CA LEU A 158 -1.87 -14.85 8.60
C LEU A 158 -1.34 -15.19 7.21
N HIS A 159 -1.61 -14.33 6.23
CA HIS A 159 -1.09 -14.50 4.88
C HIS A 159 0.43 -14.35 4.80
N ASP A 160 1.02 -13.42 5.57
CA ASP A 160 2.47 -13.25 5.62
C ASP A 160 3.14 -14.49 6.21
N LEU A 161 2.53 -15.10 7.23
CA LEU A 161 2.99 -16.38 7.78
C LEU A 161 2.86 -17.51 6.77
N ASP A 162 1.74 -17.59 6.05
CA ASP A 162 1.53 -18.59 5.00
C ASP A 162 2.61 -18.46 3.89
N ILE A 163 2.89 -17.24 3.42
CA ILE A 163 3.92 -16.97 2.40
C ILE A 163 5.32 -17.29 2.92
N ALA A 164 5.66 -16.84 4.14
CA ALA A 164 6.99 -17.04 4.71
C ALA A 164 7.33 -18.53 4.84
N ASN A 165 6.35 -19.37 5.17
CA ASN A 165 6.53 -20.82 5.28
C ASN A 165 6.44 -21.52 3.91
N ALA A 166 5.63 -21.04 2.97
CA ALA A 166 5.54 -21.59 1.61
C ALA A 166 6.79 -21.27 0.77
N ARG A 167 7.41 -20.11 1.02
CA ARG A 167 8.61 -19.61 0.35
C ARG A 167 9.61 -19.16 1.39
N PRO A 168 10.45 -20.07 1.90
CA PRO A 168 11.52 -19.69 2.81
C PRO A 168 12.48 -18.73 2.09
N HIS A 169 12.43 -17.45 2.44
CA HIS A 169 13.38 -16.46 1.96
C HIS A 169 14.65 -16.56 2.82
N GLY A 170 15.82 -16.66 2.19
CA GLY A 170 17.09 -16.41 2.90
C GLY A 170 17.90 -17.63 3.34
N THR A 171 17.67 -18.84 2.81
CA THR A 171 18.71 -19.89 2.91
C THR A 171 19.86 -19.53 1.97
N ALA A 172 20.81 -18.73 2.48
CA ALA A 172 22.06 -18.41 1.81
C ALA A 172 22.78 -19.70 1.41
N GLY A 173 22.83 -20.01 0.11
CA GLY A 173 23.56 -21.17 -0.41
C GLY A 173 23.06 -21.72 -1.75
N ASN A 174 21.79 -21.53 -2.11
CA ASN A 174 21.24 -22.09 -3.34
C ASN A 174 21.05 -21.01 -4.42
N VAL A 175 21.90 -21.05 -5.46
CA VAL A 175 21.83 -20.19 -6.65
C VAL A 175 20.42 -20.18 -7.28
N THR A 176 19.69 -21.29 -7.17
CA THR A 176 18.31 -21.41 -7.64
C THR A 176 17.33 -20.45 -6.96
N SER A 177 17.53 -20.13 -5.67
CA SER A 177 16.67 -19.19 -4.94
C SER A 177 16.89 -17.74 -5.38
N LEU A 178 18.13 -17.39 -5.73
CA LEU A 178 18.47 -16.07 -6.30
C LEU A 178 17.86 -15.90 -7.70
N VAL A 179 17.88 -16.95 -8.53
CA VAL A 179 17.22 -16.93 -9.85
C VAL A 179 15.70 -16.78 -9.71
N GLY A 180 15.11 -17.45 -8.71
CA GLY A 180 13.68 -17.31 -8.41
C GLY A 180 13.27 -15.91 -7.96
N GLN A 181 14.17 -15.15 -7.33
CA GLN A 181 13.94 -13.76 -6.93
C GLN A 181 14.11 -12.76 -8.09
N LEU A 182 14.99 -13.08 -9.06
CA LEU A 182 15.18 -12.28 -10.28
C LEU A 182 14.04 -12.44 -11.29
N LEU A 183 13.38 -13.60 -11.30
CA LEU A 183 12.21 -13.84 -12.12
C LEU A 183 10.96 -13.33 -11.40
N LYS A 184 9.99 -12.77 -12.15
CA LYS A 184 8.72 -12.33 -11.57
C LYS A 184 8.11 -13.45 -10.72
N PRO A 185 7.78 -13.19 -9.44
CA PRO A 185 7.20 -14.21 -8.59
C PRO A 185 5.84 -14.63 -9.16
N LYS A 186 5.75 -15.83 -9.74
CA LYS A 186 4.44 -16.42 -10.12
C LYS A 186 3.59 -16.58 -8.87
N LYS A 187 2.28 -16.36 -8.90
CA LYS A 187 1.43 -16.74 -7.77
C LYS A 187 1.38 -18.27 -7.68
N THR A 188 1.59 -18.80 -6.48
CA THR A 188 1.52 -20.25 -6.21
C THR A 188 0.46 -20.48 -5.16
N GLU A 189 -0.44 -21.42 -5.41
CA GLU A 189 -1.47 -21.80 -4.44
C GLU A 189 -0.82 -22.34 -3.16
N ILE A 190 -1.33 -21.91 -2.01
CA ILE A 190 -0.88 -22.39 -0.71
C ILE A 190 -1.71 -23.60 -0.33
N THR A 191 -1.04 -24.70 0.02
CA THR A 191 -1.73 -25.94 0.39
C THR A 191 -2.52 -25.79 1.69
N GLU A 192 -3.67 -26.45 1.77
CA GLU A 192 -4.50 -26.43 2.98
C GLU A 192 -3.78 -27.04 4.19
N ARG A 193 -2.89 -28.02 3.98
CA ARG A 193 -2.08 -28.61 5.04
C ARG A 193 -1.18 -27.55 5.69
N LEU A 194 -0.49 -26.73 4.89
CA LEU A 194 0.35 -25.66 5.43
C LEU A 194 -0.49 -24.65 6.24
N ARG A 195 -1.66 -24.29 5.74
CA ARG A 195 -2.59 -23.39 6.45
C ARG A 195 -3.06 -23.95 7.79
N GLN A 196 -3.28 -25.26 7.87
CA GLN A 196 -3.65 -25.94 9.12
C GLN A 196 -2.47 -25.96 10.11
N GLU A 197 -1.25 -26.22 9.63
CA GLU A 197 -0.04 -26.17 10.44
C GLU A 197 0.19 -24.75 10.99
N VAL A 198 0.09 -23.71 10.15
CA VAL A 198 0.17 -22.30 10.57
C VAL A 198 -0.91 -21.98 11.60
N ASN A 199 -2.16 -22.38 11.37
CA ASN A 199 -3.25 -22.15 12.32
C ASN A 199 -2.99 -22.81 13.68
N SER A 200 -2.43 -24.02 13.70
CA SER A 200 -2.08 -24.70 14.95
C SER A 200 -1.06 -23.90 15.75
N VAL A 201 0.02 -23.46 15.11
CA VAL A 201 1.08 -22.67 15.76
C VAL A 201 0.56 -21.32 16.25
N VAL A 202 -0.30 -20.66 15.46
CA VAL A 202 -0.92 -19.40 15.86
C VAL A 202 -1.80 -19.58 17.09
N ASN A 203 -2.61 -20.65 17.14
CA ASN A 203 -3.41 -20.96 18.31
C ASN A 203 -2.53 -21.21 19.55
N ASP A 204 -1.44 -21.96 19.41
CA ASP A 204 -0.49 -22.20 20.51
C ASP A 204 0.09 -20.88 21.05
N TYR A 205 0.44 -19.92 20.18
CA TYR A 205 0.94 -18.60 20.60
C TYR A 205 -0.12 -17.73 21.28
N ILE A 206 -1.39 -17.86 20.87
CA ILE A 206 -2.50 -17.18 21.53
C ILE A 206 -2.74 -17.80 22.91
N GLU A 207 -2.74 -19.14 23.03
CA GLU A 207 -2.92 -19.85 24.30
C GLU A 207 -1.79 -19.55 25.29
N GLN A 208 -0.56 -19.37 24.81
CA GLN A 208 0.59 -18.97 25.63
C GLN A 208 0.57 -17.47 26.00
N GLY A 209 -0.33 -16.67 25.42
CA GLY A 209 -0.41 -15.23 25.64
C GLY A 209 0.74 -14.43 25.00
N ILE A 210 1.45 -15.02 24.03
CA ILE A 210 2.55 -14.38 23.29
C ILE A 210 1.99 -13.53 22.14
N ALA A 211 0.87 -13.97 21.57
CA ALA A 211 0.23 -13.31 20.44
C ALA A 211 -1.26 -13.04 20.70
N GLU A 212 -1.77 -12.00 20.05
CA GLU A 212 -3.17 -11.59 20.09
C GLU A 212 -3.73 -11.56 18.68
N LEU A 213 -4.86 -12.23 18.44
CA LEU A 213 -5.53 -12.21 17.14
C LEU A 213 -6.29 -10.88 16.96
N MET A 214 -6.02 -10.20 15.86
CA MET A 214 -6.65 -8.94 15.50
C MET A 214 -7.56 -9.16 14.28
N PRO A 215 -8.90 -9.22 14.46
CA PRO A 215 -9.81 -9.30 13.34
C PRO A 215 -9.80 -7.96 12.59
N GLY A 216 -9.44 -8.00 11.30
CA GLY A 216 -9.50 -6.85 10.42
C GLY A 216 -10.79 -6.77 9.63
N VAL A 217 -10.73 -6.04 8.52
CA VAL A 217 -11.84 -5.83 7.61
C VAL A 217 -11.45 -6.24 6.20
N LEU A 218 -12.26 -7.12 5.59
CA LEU A 218 -12.22 -7.42 4.17
C LEU A 218 -13.31 -6.61 3.46
N PHE A 219 -12.92 -5.66 2.62
CA PHE A 219 -13.84 -4.87 1.82
C PHE A 219 -13.86 -5.41 0.38
N ILE A 220 -15.01 -5.91 -0.07
CA ILE A 220 -15.19 -6.39 -1.44
C ILE A 220 -16.09 -5.43 -2.20
N ASP A 221 -15.50 -4.64 -3.09
CA ASP A 221 -16.22 -3.77 -4.01
C ASP A 221 -16.79 -4.57 -5.19
N GLU A 222 -17.85 -4.05 -5.81
CA GLU A 222 -18.54 -4.68 -6.94
C GLU A 222 -18.86 -6.17 -6.72
N VAL A 223 -19.38 -6.52 -5.54
CA VAL A 223 -19.62 -7.94 -5.14
C VAL A 223 -20.51 -8.71 -6.13
N HIS A 224 -21.38 -8.02 -6.88
CA HIS A 224 -22.22 -8.59 -7.94
C HIS A 224 -21.41 -9.17 -9.13
N MET A 225 -20.11 -8.91 -9.19
CA MET A 225 -19.18 -9.49 -10.15
C MET A 225 -18.67 -10.88 -9.74
N LEU A 226 -18.95 -11.33 -8.51
CA LEU A 226 -18.67 -12.69 -8.07
C LEU A 226 -19.71 -13.68 -8.62
N ASP A 227 -19.30 -14.94 -8.75
CA ASP A 227 -20.16 -16.06 -9.14
C ASP A 227 -20.62 -16.91 -7.96
N ILE A 228 -21.55 -17.83 -8.23
CA ILE A 228 -22.12 -18.73 -7.21
C ILE A 228 -21.06 -19.58 -6.50
N GLU A 229 -19.96 -19.95 -7.17
CA GLU A 229 -18.86 -20.70 -6.56
C GLU A 229 -18.15 -19.86 -5.50
N CYS A 230 -17.87 -18.59 -5.82
CA CYS A 230 -17.30 -17.63 -4.88
C CYS A 230 -18.23 -17.42 -3.68
N PHE A 231 -19.53 -17.24 -3.89
CA PHE A 231 -20.50 -17.07 -2.78
C PHE A 231 -20.61 -18.31 -1.90
N THR A 232 -20.58 -19.51 -2.48
CA THR A 232 -20.58 -20.77 -1.72
C THR A 232 -19.34 -20.87 -0.82
N TYR A 233 -18.18 -20.47 -1.35
CA TYR A 233 -16.95 -20.40 -0.57
C TYR A 233 -17.02 -19.34 0.53
N LEU A 234 -17.51 -18.13 0.23
CA LEU A 234 -17.68 -17.05 1.20
C LEU A 234 -18.60 -17.45 2.35
N HIS A 235 -19.73 -18.12 2.06
CA HIS A 235 -20.65 -18.60 3.09
C HIS A 235 -19.96 -19.51 4.11
N ARG A 236 -19.12 -20.43 3.64
CA ARG A 236 -18.30 -21.32 4.49
C ARG A 236 -17.20 -20.56 5.23
N ALA A 237 -16.50 -19.62 4.58
CA ALA A 237 -15.43 -18.86 5.19
C ALA A 237 -15.93 -17.94 6.32
N LEU A 238 -17.15 -17.40 6.18
CA LEU A 238 -17.84 -16.60 7.20
C LEU A 238 -18.31 -17.41 8.41
N GLU A 239 -18.37 -18.73 8.33
CA GLU A 239 -18.68 -19.62 9.46
C GLU A 239 -17.44 -19.96 10.31
N SER A 240 -16.23 -19.62 9.83
CA SER A 240 -15.00 -19.83 10.58
C SER A 240 -14.93 -18.94 11.81
N THR A 241 -14.39 -19.45 12.91
CA THR A 241 -14.23 -18.70 14.17
C THR A 241 -13.26 -17.52 14.05
N ILE A 242 -12.31 -17.59 13.10
CA ILE A 242 -11.29 -16.57 12.85
C ILE A 242 -11.61 -15.67 11.65
N SER A 243 -12.90 -15.56 11.26
CA SER A 243 -13.29 -14.78 10.09
C SER A 243 -13.20 -13.26 10.34
N PRO A 244 -12.64 -12.47 9.40
CA PRO A 244 -12.65 -11.01 9.50
C PRO A 244 -14.06 -10.44 9.28
N ILE A 245 -14.26 -9.16 9.60
CA ILE A 245 -15.50 -8.48 9.22
C ILE A 245 -15.49 -8.27 7.71
N VAL A 246 -16.50 -8.79 7.01
CA VAL A 246 -16.61 -8.64 5.56
C VAL A 246 -17.63 -7.56 5.23
N ILE A 247 -17.22 -6.57 4.43
CA ILE A 247 -18.07 -5.49 3.94
C ILE A 247 -18.20 -5.64 2.44
N PHE A 248 -19.43 -5.83 1.97
CA PHE A 248 -19.75 -5.89 0.54
C PHE A 248 -20.24 -4.53 0.04
N ALA A 249 -19.80 -4.12 -1.14
CA ALA A 249 -20.36 -2.97 -1.85
C ALA A 249 -20.95 -3.41 -3.21
N THR A 250 -22.10 -2.82 -3.54
CA THR A 250 -22.80 -3.07 -4.81
C THR A 250 -23.57 -1.84 -5.24
N ASN A 251 -23.58 -1.60 -6.54
CA ASN A 251 -24.36 -0.56 -7.20
C ASN A 251 -25.51 -1.16 -8.05
N ARG A 252 -25.74 -2.47 -7.99
CA ARG A 252 -26.81 -3.15 -8.75
C ARG A 252 -28.02 -3.43 -7.88
N GLY A 253 -29.22 -3.22 -8.44
CA GLY A 253 -30.51 -3.47 -7.81
C GLY A 253 -30.94 -4.93 -7.95
N GLN A 254 -31.53 -5.29 -9.09
CA GLN A 254 -31.85 -6.68 -9.45
C GLN A 254 -30.88 -7.12 -10.54
N CYS A 255 -30.12 -8.18 -10.32
CA CYS A 255 -29.27 -8.74 -11.37
C CYS A 255 -29.07 -10.25 -11.24
N LYS A 256 -28.70 -10.86 -12.35
CA LYS A 256 -28.40 -12.30 -12.44
C LYS A 256 -27.17 -12.63 -11.58
N VAL A 257 -27.28 -13.62 -10.70
CA VAL A 257 -26.11 -14.19 -10.01
C VAL A 257 -25.26 -14.88 -11.07
N ARG A 258 -23.98 -14.48 -11.20
CA ARG A 258 -23.12 -15.02 -12.26
C ARG A 258 -23.00 -16.55 -12.14
N SER A 259 -22.96 -17.21 -13.29
CA SER A 259 -22.97 -18.67 -13.44
C SER A 259 -24.29 -19.38 -13.09
N THR A 260 -25.38 -18.64 -12.88
CA THR A 260 -26.74 -19.21 -12.70
C THR A 260 -27.75 -18.42 -13.52
N GLU A 261 -28.92 -18.98 -13.83
CA GLU A 261 -30.04 -18.23 -14.45
C GLU A 261 -30.89 -17.43 -13.45
N MET A 262 -30.52 -17.45 -12.17
CA MET A 262 -31.30 -16.82 -11.10
C MET A 262 -31.02 -15.31 -11.03
N VAL A 263 -32.09 -14.52 -11.01
CA VAL A 263 -32.03 -13.08 -10.72
C VAL A 263 -32.30 -12.89 -9.23
N SER A 264 -31.41 -12.17 -8.55
CA SER A 264 -31.56 -11.86 -7.13
C SER A 264 -31.27 -10.37 -6.84
N PRO A 265 -31.75 -9.86 -5.69
CA PRO A 265 -31.32 -8.57 -5.20
C PRO A 265 -29.79 -8.51 -5.10
N HIS A 266 -29.21 -7.45 -5.63
CA HIS A 266 -27.79 -7.15 -5.63
C HIS A 266 -26.88 -8.19 -6.30
N GLY A 267 -27.45 -9.20 -6.99
CA GLY A 267 -26.69 -10.30 -7.57
C GLY A 267 -26.10 -11.25 -6.53
N ILE A 268 -26.64 -11.24 -5.31
CA ILE A 268 -26.19 -12.08 -4.19
C ILE A 268 -27.24 -13.18 -3.96
N PRO A 269 -26.82 -14.45 -3.78
CA PRO A 269 -27.71 -15.54 -3.41
C PRO A 269 -28.55 -15.23 -2.14
N SER A 270 -29.80 -15.67 -2.12
CA SER A 270 -30.77 -15.33 -1.04
C SER A 270 -30.32 -15.81 0.35
N ASP A 271 -29.69 -16.97 0.41
CA ASP A 271 -29.09 -17.56 1.62
C ASP A 271 -28.02 -16.66 2.25
N LEU A 272 -27.18 -16.02 1.43
CA LEU A 272 -26.19 -15.07 1.93
C LEU A 272 -26.82 -13.71 2.26
N LEU A 273 -27.81 -13.25 1.48
CA LEU A 273 -28.53 -12.00 1.77
C LEU A 273 -29.18 -12.02 3.16
N ASP A 274 -29.77 -13.15 3.56
CA ASP A 274 -30.40 -13.29 4.88
C ASP A 274 -29.40 -13.17 6.05
N ARG A 275 -28.10 -13.32 5.78
CA ARG A 275 -27.02 -13.18 6.78
C ARG A 275 -26.36 -11.80 6.78
N ILE A 276 -26.66 -10.93 5.82
CA ILE A 276 -26.00 -9.64 5.64
C ILE A 276 -26.85 -8.51 6.23
N LEU A 277 -26.22 -7.58 6.95
CA LEU A 277 -26.81 -6.30 7.31
C LEU A 277 -26.68 -5.31 6.13
N ILE A 278 -27.81 -4.92 5.55
CA ILE A 278 -27.83 -3.98 4.41
C ILE A 278 -27.88 -2.53 4.90
N ILE A 279 -26.89 -1.74 4.51
CA ILE A 279 -26.84 -0.28 4.74
C ILE A 279 -27.14 0.43 3.43
N VAL A 280 -28.26 1.17 3.38
CA VAL A 280 -28.69 1.88 2.17
C VAL A 280 -28.06 3.27 2.12
N THR A 281 -27.39 3.58 1.01
CA THR A 281 -26.94 4.94 0.68
C THR A 281 -28.03 5.68 -0.10
N LYS A 282 -28.19 6.98 0.16
CA LYS A 282 -29.17 7.83 -0.54
C LYS A 282 -28.44 8.76 -1.52
N PRO A 283 -29.07 9.14 -2.64
CA PRO A 283 -28.53 10.19 -3.51
C PRO A 283 -28.34 11.51 -2.74
N TYR A 284 -27.26 12.22 -3.05
CA TYR A 284 -26.99 13.53 -2.47
C TYR A 284 -27.97 14.58 -2.98
N LYS A 285 -28.34 15.52 -2.11
CA LYS A 285 -29.07 16.74 -2.46
C LYS A 285 -28.11 17.76 -3.10
N ILE A 286 -28.65 18.75 -3.82
CA ILE A 286 -27.86 19.82 -4.46
C ILE A 286 -26.95 20.53 -3.43
N ASP A 287 -27.48 20.84 -2.23
CA ASP A 287 -26.71 21.50 -1.17
C ASP A 287 -25.52 20.65 -0.68
N GLU A 288 -25.70 19.32 -0.64
CA GLU A 288 -24.66 18.38 -0.25
C GLU A 288 -23.60 18.24 -1.36
N ILE A 289 -24.03 18.21 -2.63
CA ILE A 289 -23.12 18.23 -3.79
C ILE A 289 -22.27 19.50 -3.76
N LEU A 290 -22.87 20.66 -3.50
CA LEU A 290 -22.17 21.93 -3.37
C LEU A 290 -21.08 21.87 -2.31
N ALA A 291 -21.42 21.37 -1.11
CA ALA A 291 -20.46 21.21 -0.02
C ALA A 291 -19.32 20.25 -0.38
N ILE A 292 -19.62 19.12 -1.03
CA ILE A 292 -18.61 18.14 -1.45
C ILE A 292 -17.67 18.75 -2.50
N VAL A 293 -18.20 19.43 -3.51
CA VAL A 293 -17.40 20.09 -4.55
C VAL A 293 -16.50 21.15 -3.95
N LYS A 294 -17.00 21.93 -2.98
CA LYS A 294 -16.20 22.93 -2.26
C LYS A 294 -15.02 22.29 -1.51
N ILE A 295 -15.27 21.26 -0.70
CA ILE A 295 -14.21 20.53 0.02
C ILE A 295 -13.18 19.96 -0.95
N ARG A 296 -13.65 19.42 -2.09
CA ARG A 296 -12.77 18.84 -3.09
C ARG A 296 -11.91 19.90 -3.79
N ALA A 297 -12.49 21.04 -4.12
CA ALA A 297 -11.77 22.16 -4.71
C ALA A 297 -10.70 22.71 -3.75
N GLU A 298 -11.01 22.83 -2.46
CA GLU A 298 -10.02 23.21 -1.43
C GLU A 298 -8.88 22.20 -1.34
N ALA A 299 -9.18 20.89 -1.34
CA ALA A 299 -8.16 19.84 -1.31
C ALA A 299 -7.25 19.80 -2.55
N GLU A 300 -7.78 20.14 -3.74
CA GLU A 300 -7.00 20.23 -4.99
C GLU A 300 -6.38 21.62 -5.23
N GLY A 301 -6.60 22.56 -4.33
CA GLY A 301 -6.13 23.95 -4.46
C GLY A 301 -6.71 24.65 -5.68
N VAL A 302 -8.00 24.47 -5.95
CA VAL A 302 -8.77 25.09 -7.04
C VAL A 302 -9.62 26.20 -6.44
N LYS A 303 -9.38 27.46 -6.83
CA LYS A 303 -10.20 28.60 -6.39
C LYS A 303 -11.41 28.75 -7.31
N LEU A 304 -12.61 28.48 -6.79
CA LEU A 304 -13.87 28.60 -7.53
C LEU A 304 -14.59 29.89 -7.15
N ASP A 305 -15.14 30.59 -8.15
CA ASP A 305 -16.12 31.65 -7.90
C ASP A 305 -17.48 31.06 -7.47
N GLU A 306 -18.32 31.83 -6.78
CA GLU A 306 -19.63 31.38 -6.28
C GLU A 306 -20.54 30.88 -7.43
N ASP A 307 -20.53 31.58 -8.57
CA ASP A 307 -21.28 31.18 -9.76
C ASP A 307 -20.77 29.86 -10.38
N ALA A 308 -19.46 29.62 -10.33
CA ALA A 308 -18.85 28.39 -10.82
C ALA A 308 -19.26 27.21 -9.94
N LEU A 309 -19.25 27.41 -8.62
CA LEU A 309 -19.66 26.41 -7.64
C LEU A 309 -21.16 26.08 -7.76
N ALA A 310 -22.02 27.09 -7.93
CA ALA A 310 -23.45 26.88 -8.16
C ALA A 310 -23.71 26.13 -9.47
N TYR A 311 -22.96 26.45 -10.53
CA TYR A 311 -23.07 25.75 -11.81
C TYR A 311 -22.62 24.29 -11.71
N LEU A 312 -21.47 24.01 -11.07
CA LEU A 312 -21.01 22.64 -10.79
C LEU A 312 -22.02 21.84 -9.98
N SER A 313 -22.69 22.46 -9.02
CA SER A 313 -23.68 21.79 -8.17
C SER A 313 -24.92 21.34 -8.95
N ASN A 314 -25.44 22.22 -9.83
CA ASN A 314 -26.54 21.87 -10.73
C ASN A 314 -26.12 20.81 -11.75
N LEU A 315 -24.94 20.98 -12.36
CA LEU A 315 -24.38 20.00 -13.30
C LEU A 315 -24.22 18.62 -12.64
N GLY A 316 -23.80 18.57 -11.37
CA GLY A 316 -23.63 17.34 -10.60
C GLY A 316 -24.94 16.62 -10.31
N ALA A 317 -26.04 17.36 -10.15
CA ALA A 317 -27.38 16.80 -9.99
C ALA A 317 -27.90 16.19 -11.30
N ASP A 318 -27.62 16.81 -12.45
CA ASP A 318 -28.05 16.33 -13.77
C ASP A 318 -27.20 15.16 -14.29
N THR A 319 -25.90 15.17 -13.96
CA THR A 319 -24.90 14.20 -14.45
C THR A 319 -24.50 13.20 -13.36
N SER A 320 -23.35 13.42 -12.70
CA SER A 320 -22.86 12.66 -11.55
C SER A 320 -21.85 13.48 -10.74
N LEU A 321 -21.73 13.18 -9.45
CA LEU A 321 -20.72 13.77 -8.58
C LEU A 321 -19.28 13.50 -9.07
N ARG A 322 -19.02 12.30 -9.61
CA ARG A 322 -17.69 11.93 -10.13
C ARG A 322 -17.29 12.83 -11.30
N TYR A 323 -18.21 13.09 -12.20
CA TYR A 323 -17.97 13.94 -13.37
C TYR A 323 -17.61 15.37 -12.97
N VAL A 324 -18.39 15.99 -12.07
CA VAL A 324 -18.10 17.38 -11.66
C VAL A 324 -16.79 17.51 -10.88
N VAL A 325 -16.41 16.51 -10.08
CA VAL A 325 -15.08 16.48 -9.44
C VAL A 325 -13.97 16.41 -10.48
N GLN A 326 -14.15 15.61 -11.53
CA GLN A 326 -13.16 15.51 -12.62
C GLN A 326 -13.02 16.79 -13.45
N LEU A 327 -14.07 17.64 -13.51
CA LEU A 327 -14.01 18.93 -14.20
C LEU A 327 -13.16 19.99 -13.48
N LEU A 328 -12.88 19.83 -12.17
CA LEU A 328 -12.14 20.82 -11.39
C LEU A 328 -10.72 21.06 -11.92
N THR A 329 -10.01 19.97 -12.25
CA THR A 329 -8.62 20.05 -12.74
C THR A 329 -8.56 20.70 -14.14
N PRO A 330 -9.33 20.26 -15.16
CA PRO A 330 -9.40 20.95 -16.44
C PRO A 330 -9.82 22.42 -16.33
N ALA A 331 -10.80 22.74 -15.49
CA ALA A 331 -11.26 24.12 -15.30
C ALA A 331 -10.18 25.02 -14.69
N LYS A 332 -9.38 24.49 -13.75
CA LYS A 332 -8.19 25.16 -13.22
C LYS A 332 -7.15 25.42 -14.31
N LEU A 333 -6.84 24.43 -15.13
CA LEU A 333 -5.89 24.59 -16.23
C LEU A 333 -6.38 25.62 -17.26
N LEU A 334 -7.68 25.63 -17.58
CA LEU A 334 -8.25 26.60 -18.51
C LEU A 334 -8.20 28.03 -17.95
N ALA A 335 -8.49 28.21 -16.65
CA ALA A 335 -8.32 29.50 -15.99
C ALA A 335 -6.85 29.97 -16.06
N GLN A 336 -5.89 29.08 -15.81
CA GLN A 336 -4.46 29.39 -15.89
C GLN A 336 -4.01 29.75 -17.32
N VAL A 337 -4.51 29.06 -18.34
CA VAL A 337 -4.27 29.42 -19.75
C VAL A 337 -4.80 30.82 -20.05
N ASN A 338 -5.94 31.18 -19.47
CA ASN A 338 -6.52 32.51 -19.54
C ASN A 338 -5.89 33.52 -18.55
N SER A 339 -4.73 33.19 -17.96
CA SER A 339 -3.99 34.04 -17.00
C SER A 339 -4.82 34.43 -15.76
N ARG A 340 -5.71 33.55 -15.30
CA ARG A 340 -6.55 33.72 -14.11
C ARG A 340 -6.26 32.60 -13.10
N ASP A 341 -6.25 32.96 -11.82
CA ASP A 341 -6.12 31.98 -10.72
C ASP A 341 -7.47 31.43 -10.25
N ASN A 342 -8.55 32.20 -10.47
CA ASN A 342 -9.91 31.83 -10.10
C ASN A 342 -10.65 31.26 -11.30
N VAL A 343 -11.31 30.13 -11.08
CA VAL A 343 -12.15 29.42 -12.04
C VAL A 343 -13.55 30.04 -12.02
N THR A 344 -13.96 30.53 -13.18
CA THR A 344 -15.29 31.13 -13.39
C THR A 344 -16.27 30.08 -13.93
N LYS A 345 -17.57 30.43 -13.93
CA LYS A 345 -18.61 29.61 -14.55
C LYS A 345 -18.33 29.28 -16.02
N GLU A 346 -17.74 30.22 -16.75
CA GLU A 346 -17.46 30.05 -18.18
C GLU A 346 -16.36 29.02 -18.42
N ASP A 347 -15.34 28.98 -17.56
CA ASP A 347 -14.29 27.95 -17.64
C ASP A 347 -14.88 26.55 -17.44
N VAL A 348 -15.77 26.39 -16.45
CA VAL A 348 -16.46 25.12 -16.21
C VAL A 348 -17.35 24.73 -17.38
N ARG A 349 -18.10 25.68 -17.96
CA ARG A 349 -18.97 25.45 -19.11
C ARG A 349 -18.16 24.97 -20.32
N GLN A 350 -17.05 25.63 -20.64
CA GLN A 350 -16.17 25.22 -21.72
C GLN A 350 -15.57 23.83 -21.47
N CYS A 351 -15.14 23.54 -20.24
CA CYS A 351 -14.67 22.20 -19.89
C CYS A 351 -15.76 21.13 -20.05
N ALA A 352 -17.01 21.42 -19.70
CA ALA A 352 -18.13 20.50 -19.86
C ALA A 352 -18.50 20.26 -21.34
N GLU A 353 -18.24 21.23 -22.23
CA GLU A 353 -18.39 21.07 -23.67
C GLU A 353 -17.27 20.21 -24.28
N LEU A 354 -16.03 20.37 -23.80
CA LEU A 354 -14.87 19.59 -24.26
C LEU A 354 -14.87 18.14 -23.74
N PHE A 355 -15.26 17.95 -22.48
CA PHE A 355 -15.26 16.66 -21.81
C PHE A 355 -16.70 16.25 -21.52
N ILE A 356 -17.39 15.68 -22.49
CA ILE A 356 -18.79 15.25 -22.34
C ILE A 356 -18.96 14.17 -21.26
N ASP A 357 -20.09 14.18 -20.56
CA ASP A 357 -20.41 13.15 -19.57
C ASP A 357 -20.86 11.82 -20.23
N ALA A 358 -20.93 10.75 -19.44
CA ALA A 358 -21.27 9.42 -19.94
C ALA A 358 -22.67 9.33 -20.57
N LYS A 359 -23.66 10.10 -20.08
CA LYS A 359 -25.03 10.10 -20.65
C LYS A 359 -25.02 10.79 -22.01
N ALA A 360 -24.40 11.96 -22.12
CA ALA A 360 -24.25 12.67 -23.39
C ALA A 360 -23.45 11.83 -24.42
N SER A 361 -22.36 11.20 -23.98
CA SER A 361 -21.57 10.29 -24.83
C SER A 361 -22.40 9.10 -25.35
N ALA A 362 -23.20 8.46 -24.49
CA ALA A 362 -24.07 7.37 -24.90
C ALA A 362 -25.13 7.82 -25.91
N GLN A 363 -25.72 9.01 -25.74
CA GLN A 363 -26.69 9.58 -26.68
C GLN A 363 -26.05 9.87 -28.05
N LEU A 364 -24.85 10.47 -28.06
CA LEU A 364 -24.10 10.72 -29.29
C LEU A 364 -23.72 9.41 -30.00
N ALA A 365 -23.28 8.40 -29.25
CA ALA A 365 -22.98 7.07 -29.80
C ALA A 365 -24.24 6.40 -30.40
N LEU A 366 -25.39 6.49 -29.73
CA LEU A 366 -26.65 5.98 -30.28
C LEU A 366 -27.07 6.72 -31.55
N SER A 367 -26.91 8.05 -31.60
CA SER A 367 -27.26 8.85 -32.78
C SER A 367 -26.37 8.53 -33.99
N SER A 368 -25.08 8.26 -33.77
CA SER A 368 -24.14 7.90 -34.85
C SER A 368 -24.38 6.48 -35.37
N ILE A 369 -24.81 5.55 -34.50
CA ILE A 369 -25.25 4.20 -34.92
C ILE A 369 -26.57 4.26 -35.70
N SER A 370 -27.45 5.21 -35.38
CA SER A 370 -28.80 5.30 -35.97
C SER A 370 -28.86 6.00 -37.33
N GLY A 371 -27.77 6.64 -37.79
CA GLY A 371 -27.66 7.13 -39.16
C GLY A 371 -28.60 8.28 -39.56
N ASP A 372 -29.16 9.04 -38.62
CA ASP A 372 -30.00 10.19 -38.94
C ASP A 372 -29.15 11.45 -39.23
N THR A 373 -28.73 11.57 -40.48
CA THR A 373 -28.14 12.78 -41.10
C THR A 373 -29.19 13.89 -41.34
N THR A 374 -29.88 14.34 -40.29
CA THR A 374 -30.90 15.40 -40.40
C THR A 374 -30.96 16.33 -39.19
N HIS A 375 -29.87 17.04 -38.89
CA HIS A 375 -29.98 18.38 -38.30
C HIS A 375 -28.92 19.31 -38.87
N THR A 376 -29.36 20.08 -39.87
CA THR A 376 -28.71 21.27 -40.41
C THR A 376 -28.52 22.32 -39.32
N SER A 377 -27.27 22.79 -39.27
CA SER A 377 -26.74 23.99 -38.66
C SER A 377 -27.69 25.19 -38.62
N SER A 378 -27.96 25.67 -37.41
CA SER A 378 -28.24 27.08 -37.15
C SER A 378 -27.75 27.45 -35.75
N ASN A 379 -26.48 27.85 -35.67
CA ASN A 379 -25.99 28.95 -34.81
C ASN A 379 -24.46 29.02 -34.83
N ALA A 380 -23.98 30.25 -34.64
CA ALA A 380 -22.59 30.69 -34.46
C ALA A 380 -21.76 30.92 -35.73
N GLN A 381 -21.89 32.14 -36.25
CA GLN A 381 -20.73 32.94 -36.64
C GLN A 381 -19.75 32.95 -35.47
N LEU A 382 -18.55 32.38 -35.61
CA LEU A 382 -17.39 32.66 -34.76
C LEU A 382 -16.11 32.39 -35.57
N ASP A 383 -15.21 33.36 -35.48
CA ASP A 383 -14.06 33.59 -36.35
C ASP A 383 -12.94 32.53 -36.27
N SER A 384 -12.12 32.56 -37.32
CA SER A 384 -10.92 31.77 -37.56
C SER A 384 -9.96 31.68 -36.37
N VAL A 385 -9.69 30.45 -35.88
CA VAL A 385 -8.46 30.13 -35.13
C VAL A 385 -7.86 28.84 -35.68
N ALA A 386 -6.56 28.91 -35.91
CA ALA A 386 -5.75 28.00 -36.69
C ALA A 386 -5.74 26.54 -36.17
N THR A 387 -5.89 25.63 -37.13
CA THR A 387 -5.66 24.19 -37.04
C THR A 387 -4.24 23.89 -36.57
N ILE A 388 -4.09 23.30 -35.38
CA ILE A 388 -2.85 22.62 -34.97
C ILE A 388 -3.08 21.12 -35.14
N HIS A 389 -2.36 20.53 -36.09
CA HIS A 389 -2.34 19.09 -36.36
C HIS A 389 -1.67 18.33 -35.21
N PRO A 390 -2.18 17.15 -34.80
CA PRO A 390 -1.46 16.25 -33.93
C PRO A 390 -0.36 15.53 -34.73
N LEU A 391 0.89 15.67 -34.28
CA LEU A 391 2.05 14.97 -34.81
C LEU A 391 1.92 13.46 -34.55
N ASN A 392 1.81 12.72 -35.65
CA ASN A 392 2.02 11.29 -35.73
C ASN A 392 3.51 11.00 -35.44
N CYS A 393 3.83 10.23 -34.41
CA CYS A 393 5.17 9.67 -34.24
C CYS A 393 5.10 8.15 -34.42
N GLN A 394 5.42 7.71 -35.64
CA GLN A 394 5.69 6.33 -35.96
C GLN A 394 7.15 5.97 -35.59
N THR A 395 7.25 4.76 -35.07
CA THR A 395 8.41 3.91 -34.78
C THR A 395 9.56 3.91 -35.81
N ALA A 396 10.81 4.02 -35.33
CA ALA A 396 12.04 3.36 -35.85
C ALA A 396 13.16 3.55 -34.80
N ARG A 397 13.51 2.56 -33.97
CA ARG A 397 14.59 1.55 -34.12
C ARG A 397 15.99 2.09 -34.49
N ASP A 398 16.90 1.78 -33.57
CA ASP A 398 18.35 1.54 -33.68
C ASP A 398 19.34 2.73 -33.72
N GLY A 399 20.28 2.73 -32.75
CA GLY A 399 21.55 3.47 -32.82
C GLY A 399 22.08 3.94 -31.45
N ASP A 400 23.10 3.26 -30.93
CA ASP A 400 23.81 3.43 -29.65
C ASP A 400 24.28 4.86 -29.26
N PRO A 401 24.50 5.15 -27.96
CA PRO A 401 25.08 6.42 -27.49
C PRO A 401 26.61 6.32 -27.34
N PRO A 402 27.37 7.41 -27.52
CA PRO A 402 28.71 7.51 -26.96
C PRO A 402 28.70 8.25 -25.61
N MET A 403 29.45 7.67 -24.67
CA MET A 403 29.88 8.22 -23.38
C MET A 403 30.82 9.44 -23.53
N GLU A 404 31.10 10.04 -22.36
CA GLU A 404 32.22 10.95 -21.99
C GLU A 404 31.88 12.46 -22.12
N THR A 405 32.10 13.33 -21.12
CA THR A 405 32.95 13.34 -19.90
C THR A 405 32.50 14.42 -18.90
N ASP A 406 32.93 14.26 -17.65
CA ASP A 406 32.80 15.11 -16.44
C ASP A 406 32.98 16.64 -16.58
N GLY A 407 32.39 17.35 -15.59
CA GLY A 407 32.88 18.67 -15.16
C GLY A 407 31.97 19.45 -14.21
N THR A 408 31.94 19.14 -12.90
CA THR A 408 32.21 20.01 -11.72
C THR A 408 31.75 19.38 -10.42
#